data_AF-A0A2J7PZH1-F1
#
_entry.id   AF-A0A2J7PZH1-F1
#
_cell.length_a   1.000
_cell.length_b   1.000
_cell.length_c   1.000
_cell.angle_alpha   90.00
_cell.angle_beta   90.00
_cell.angle_gamma   90.00
#
_symmetry.space_group_name_H-M   'P 1'
#
loop_
_entity.id
_entity.type
_entity.pdbx_description
1 polymer ?
#
loop_
_entity_poly.entity_id
_entity_poly.type
_entity_poly.pdbx_seq_one_letter_code
_entity_poly.pdbx_strand_id
1 'polypeptide(L)'
;MDHNASSAQKVNRNGLSAAEFQRRLYNWFENQGLLDELRTHLRQQMTTALRVTSLRPSPSRHLKSRLSPKIQAINMLVAEFLLQQNHHYTLSVFTSEVPLLRSMPEFKKSRIQISAGTDTVGESIPHFHHQDVKDIMEILGLPLDTELGNGIYHQYRDNSENVALLTCILQNTLRALNSKSHTGGNTFPDLNGTGPIKGNENNVKSKDEDSNKESSSTKRLADLYNAEMQEVLYQSRLKSQHIKQLQEEIRRFQDCEVERIRKEEEAKYKKELVGRESQIQADACRREEEITRKLKDAEDRLARQRQDLDDDLQVKEKQLSELATQLQDQRSEVALKLQQVEERAEELKCRESTIEEMKKKEAALLAQKNELDIREQKLHREFERLNSERETLSYMQRTVEENRLQLIEASQSLVHSQSQTSFLHDLQQQCAHLRFELDATRLKLDNLTEQQSQKASHQEISLHHRRSVKMMDKGVQTVLRLLADDVATAGRERVQDQNRALELEVTPSEQQQMDMLPWVQQENQELRRHTQQQCLRIDEL
;
A
#
# COMPACT_ATOMS: atom_id res chain seq x y z
N MET A 1 -43.48 13.30 37.74
CA MET A 1 -42.74 13.22 39.02
C MET A 1 -42.14 11.82 39.02
N ASP A 2 -40.87 11.58 38.70
CA ASP A 2 -39.69 12.41 38.94
C ASP A 2 -38.73 12.43 37.75
N HIS A 3 -38.19 13.62 37.50
CA HIS A 3 -37.07 13.86 36.61
C HIS A 3 -35.79 13.45 37.33
N ASN A 4 -34.95 12.60 36.74
CA ASN A 4 -33.51 12.75 36.93
C ASN A 4 -32.68 12.22 35.76
N ALA A 5 -32.31 13.19 34.91
CA ALA A 5 -31.00 13.40 34.34
C ALA A 5 -30.16 12.18 33.95
N SER A 6 -30.31 11.81 32.67
CA SER A 6 -29.25 11.24 31.85
C SER A 6 -28.03 12.18 31.82
N SER A 7 -27.10 11.98 32.76
CA SER A 7 -25.77 12.59 32.68
C SER A 7 -24.94 11.79 31.68
N ALA A 8 -24.88 12.31 30.46
CA ALA A 8 -23.89 11.92 29.45
C ALA A 8 -22.48 12.11 30.01
N GLN A 9 -21.93 11.02 30.54
CA GLN A 9 -20.55 10.96 30.98
C GLN A 9 -19.67 11.02 29.73
N LYS A 10 -19.14 12.21 29.44
CA LYS A 10 -18.00 12.41 28.55
C LYS A 10 -16.96 11.34 28.88
N VAL A 11 -16.79 10.40 27.96
CA VAL A 11 -15.73 9.40 28.00
C VAL A 11 -14.41 10.16 27.89
N ASN A 12 -13.81 10.43 29.05
CA ASN A 12 -12.42 10.85 29.17
C ASN A 12 -11.59 9.76 28.48
N ARG A 13 -11.05 10.09 27.30
CA ARG A 13 -9.99 9.33 26.61
C ARG A 13 -8.65 9.50 27.34
N ASN A 14 -8.65 9.31 28.66
CA ASN A 14 -7.42 9.07 29.39
C ASN A 14 -7.14 7.59 29.18
N GLY A 15 -6.16 7.28 28.33
CA GLY A 15 -5.69 5.91 28.16
C GLY A 15 -5.48 5.28 29.52
N LEU A 16 -6.08 4.11 29.75
CA LEU A 16 -5.89 3.35 30.98
C LEU A 16 -4.41 3.25 31.25
N SER A 17 -4.00 3.59 32.47
CA SER A 17 -2.62 3.37 32.91
C SER A 17 -2.27 1.90 32.70
N ALA A 18 -1.04 1.60 32.29
CA ALA A 18 -0.58 0.22 32.08
C ALA A 18 -0.88 -0.69 33.29
N ALA A 19 -0.81 -0.13 34.50
CA ALA A 19 -1.15 -0.84 35.74
C ALA A 19 -2.64 -1.18 35.87
N GLU A 20 -3.54 -0.29 35.41
CA GLU A 20 -4.98 -0.54 35.42
C GLU A 20 -5.40 -1.55 34.35
N PHE A 21 -4.75 -1.50 33.19
CA PHE A 21 -4.92 -2.51 32.15
C PHE A 21 -4.46 -3.89 32.64
N GLN A 22 -3.27 -3.98 33.23
CA GLN A 22 -2.77 -5.24 33.82
C GLN A 22 -3.73 -5.76 34.89
N ARG A 23 -4.23 -4.91 35.80
CA ARG A 23 -5.19 -5.31 36.83
C ARG A 23 -6.50 -5.83 36.23
N ARG A 24 -7.03 -5.17 35.19
CA ARG A 24 -8.24 -5.63 34.48
C ARG A 24 -8.02 -6.94 33.75
N LEU A 25 -6.86 -7.11 33.13
CA LEU A 25 -6.49 -8.33 32.42
C LEU A 25 -6.33 -9.50 33.39
N TYR A 26 -5.67 -9.29 34.53
CA TYR A 26 -5.56 -10.30 35.60
C TYR A 26 -6.93 -10.69 36.15
N ASN A 27 -7.78 -9.72 36.49
CA ASN A 27 -9.15 -10.01 36.94
C ASN A 27 -9.96 -10.73 35.87
N TRP A 28 -9.75 -10.42 34.59
CA TRP A 28 -10.40 -11.12 33.49
C TRP A 28 -9.94 -12.58 33.42
N PHE A 29 -8.63 -12.85 33.49
CA PHE A 29 -8.10 -14.21 33.52
C PHE A 29 -8.56 -15.01 34.75
N GLU A 30 -8.73 -14.35 35.90
CA GLU A 30 -9.25 -14.96 37.12
C GLU A 30 -10.75 -15.26 36.99
N ASN A 31 -11.55 -14.30 36.52
CA ASN A 31 -13.00 -14.46 36.34
C ASN A 31 -13.37 -15.47 35.25
N GLN A 32 -12.53 -15.65 34.23
CA GLN A 32 -12.72 -16.68 33.21
C GLN A 32 -12.24 -18.07 33.67
N GLY A 33 -11.67 -18.20 34.88
CA GLY A 33 -11.15 -19.46 35.40
C GLY A 33 -9.86 -19.95 34.72
N LEU A 34 -9.32 -19.20 33.75
CA LEU A 34 -8.14 -19.57 32.98
C LEU A 34 -6.89 -19.71 33.87
N LEU A 35 -6.76 -18.90 34.92
CA LEU A 35 -5.66 -19.02 35.88
C LEU A 35 -5.74 -20.32 36.69
N ASP A 36 -6.94 -20.75 37.06
CA ASP A 36 -7.14 -21.97 37.83
C ASP A 36 -7.01 -23.22 36.95
N GLU A 37 -7.43 -23.15 35.70
CA GLU A 37 -7.19 -24.17 34.69
C GLU A 37 -5.68 -24.33 34.43
N LEU A 38 -4.96 -23.22 34.25
CA LEU A 38 -3.50 -23.22 34.07
C LEU A 38 -2.77 -23.77 35.31
N ARG A 39 -3.17 -23.37 36.52
CA ARG A 39 -2.61 -23.90 37.78
C ARG A 39 -2.87 -25.39 37.92
N THR A 40 -4.06 -25.85 37.54
CA THR A 40 -4.43 -27.27 37.60
C THR A 40 -3.61 -28.09 36.59
N HIS A 41 -3.50 -27.60 35.36
CA HIS A 41 -2.68 -28.20 34.33
C HIS A 41 -1.20 -28.28 34.73
N LEU A 42 -0.63 -27.19 35.28
CA LEU A 42 0.74 -27.18 35.79
C LEU A 42 0.94 -28.15 36.95
N ARG A 43 0.01 -28.21 37.92
CA ARG A 43 0.06 -29.22 39.00
C ARG A 43 0.00 -30.64 38.47
N GLN A 44 -0.81 -30.89 37.45
CA GLN A 44 -0.95 -32.20 36.83
C GLN A 44 0.30 -32.58 36.03
N GLN A 45 0.90 -31.64 35.29
CA GLN A 45 2.18 -31.83 34.62
C GLN A 45 3.32 -32.06 35.61
N MET A 46 3.42 -31.29 36.69
CA MET A 46 4.40 -31.51 37.75
C MET A 46 4.21 -32.87 38.42
N THR A 47 2.98 -33.25 38.74
CA THR A 47 2.68 -34.56 39.33
C THR A 47 3.04 -35.70 38.39
N THR A 48 2.79 -35.53 37.08
CA THR A 48 3.12 -36.52 36.05
C THR A 48 4.63 -36.61 35.85
N ALA A 49 5.31 -35.47 35.74
CA ALA A 49 6.76 -35.41 35.64
C ALA A 49 7.41 -36.06 36.85
N LEU A 50 6.96 -35.76 38.08
CA LEU A 50 7.45 -36.38 39.32
C LEU A 50 7.09 -37.86 39.48
N ARG A 51 6.02 -38.35 38.82
CA ARG A 51 5.71 -39.79 38.76
C ARG A 51 6.63 -40.52 37.78
N VAL A 52 7.01 -39.86 36.68
CA VAL A 52 7.89 -40.40 35.64
C VAL A 52 9.36 -40.30 36.05
N THR A 53 9.76 -39.23 36.76
CA THR A 53 11.06 -39.09 37.43
C THR A 53 11.01 -39.79 38.78
N SER A 54 11.05 -41.11 38.75
CA SER A 54 11.05 -42.00 39.92
C SER A 54 12.20 -41.73 40.89
N LEU A 55 12.04 -40.72 41.77
CA LEU A 55 12.66 -40.62 43.09
C LEU A 55 11.78 -41.24 44.18
N ARG A 56 10.56 -41.66 43.83
CA ARG A 56 9.76 -42.51 44.69
C ARG A 56 10.19 -43.95 44.40
N PRO A 57 10.86 -44.67 45.31
CA PRO A 57 10.87 -46.11 45.20
C PRO A 57 9.40 -46.49 45.14
N SER A 58 9.02 -47.26 44.12
CA SER A 58 7.71 -47.89 44.12
C SER A 58 7.55 -48.58 45.49
N PRO A 59 6.32 -48.85 45.97
CA PRO A 59 6.14 -49.89 46.98
C PRO A 59 6.50 -51.24 46.33
N SER A 60 7.78 -51.36 45.99
CA SER A 60 8.47 -52.54 45.55
C SER A 60 8.37 -53.48 46.72
N ARG A 61 7.64 -54.55 46.48
CA ARG A 61 7.35 -55.65 47.40
C ARG A 61 8.62 -56.47 47.74
N HIS A 62 9.80 -55.85 47.66
CA HIS A 62 11.11 -56.49 47.71
C HIS A 62 12.07 -55.92 48.76
N LEU A 63 11.66 -54.97 49.59
CA LEU A 63 12.35 -54.69 50.88
C LEU A 63 11.88 -55.67 51.97
N LYS A 64 11.81 -56.96 51.64
CA LYS A 64 11.91 -58.04 52.64
C LYS A 64 13.36 -58.17 53.07
N SER A 65 13.94 -57.06 53.56
CA SER A 65 15.13 -57.13 54.40
C SER A 65 14.71 -57.99 55.59
N ARG A 66 15.20 -59.23 55.65
CA ARG A 66 15.00 -60.14 56.77
C ARG A 66 15.72 -59.51 57.96
N LEU A 67 15.06 -58.60 58.66
CA LEU A 67 15.53 -58.15 59.98
C LEU A 67 15.67 -59.40 60.85
N SER A 68 16.81 -59.54 61.52
CA SER A 68 16.99 -60.60 62.50
C SER A 68 15.90 -60.48 63.57
N PRO A 69 15.34 -61.59 64.09
CA PRO A 69 14.37 -61.55 65.19
C PRO A 69 14.81 -60.68 66.36
N LYS A 70 16.12 -60.63 66.65
CA LYS A 70 16.71 -59.75 67.67
C LYS A 70 16.54 -58.26 67.37
N ILE A 71 16.81 -57.84 66.14
CA ILE A 71 16.65 -56.44 65.70
C ILE A 71 15.18 -56.05 65.68
N GLN A 72 14.31 -56.99 65.31
CA GLN A 72 12.88 -56.82 65.38
C GLN A 72 12.40 -56.59 66.82
N ALA A 73 12.82 -57.43 67.77
CA ALA A 73 12.51 -57.27 69.19
C ALA A 73 12.97 -55.91 69.73
N ILE A 74 14.19 -55.48 69.39
CA ILE A 74 14.72 -54.16 69.78
C ILE A 74 13.87 -53.02 69.17
N ASN A 75 13.53 -53.11 67.89
CA ASN A 75 12.70 -52.09 67.25
C ASN A 75 11.30 -52.00 67.85
N MET A 76 10.73 -53.13 68.30
CA MET A 76 9.46 -53.14 69.03
C MET A 76 9.60 -52.43 70.39
N LEU A 77 10.65 -52.73 71.15
CA LEU A 77 10.94 -52.08 72.44
C LEU A 77 11.13 -50.56 72.30
N VAL A 78 11.86 -50.13 71.27
CA VAL A 78 12.08 -48.69 71.00
C VAL A 78 10.77 -48.01 70.59
N ALA A 79 9.96 -48.67 69.76
CA ALA A 79 8.66 -48.13 69.34
C ALA A 79 7.70 -47.94 70.53
N GLU A 80 7.63 -48.93 71.42
CA GLU A 80 6.83 -48.83 72.64
C GLU A 80 7.34 -47.72 73.56
N PHE A 81 8.66 -47.66 73.79
CA PHE A 81 9.26 -46.60 74.61
C PHE A 81 8.94 -45.20 74.07
N LEU A 82 9.12 -44.98 72.77
CA LEU A 82 8.79 -43.70 72.13
C LEU A 82 7.30 -43.36 72.21
N LEU A 83 6.44 -44.38 72.16
CA LEU A 83 5.00 -44.21 72.30
C LEU A 83 4.62 -43.78 73.72
N GLN A 84 5.16 -44.44 74.74
CA GLN A 84 4.85 -44.14 76.14
C GLN A 84 5.46 -42.81 76.63
N GLN A 85 6.58 -42.38 76.05
CA GLN A 85 7.17 -41.05 76.32
C GLN A 85 6.54 -39.91 75.50
N ASN A 86 5.42 -40.17 74.80
CA ASN A 86 4.70 -39.20 73.95
C ASN A 86 5.57 -38.56 72.83
N HIS A 87 6.59 -39.27 72.34
CA HIS A 87 7.46 -38.79 71.26
C HIS A 87 6.90 -39.14 69.87
N HIS A 88 5.69 -38.66 69.58
CA HIS A 88 4.93 -39.04 68.37
C HIS A 88 5.63 -38.66 67.05
N TYR A 89 6.34 -37.52 67.00
CA TYR A 89 7.09 -37.12 65.80
C TYR A 89 8.23 -38.11 65.50
N THR A 90 9.05 -38.40 66.51
CA THR A 90 10.16 -39.37 66.40
C THR A 90 9.63 -40.75 66.05
N LEU A 91 8.52 -41.19 66.67
CA LEU A 91 7.86 -42.44 66.35
C LEU A 91 7.34 -42.46 64.89
N SER A 92 6.79 -41.35 64.37
CA SER A 92 6.34 -41.26 62.97
C SER A 92 7.50 -41.43 61.98
N VAL A 93 8.65 -40.82 62.26
CA VAL A 93 9.85 -41.00 61.43
C VAL A 93 10.34 -42.45 61.54
N PHE A 94 10.48 -42.95 62.76
CA PHE A 94 10.95 -44.31 63.04
C PHE A 94 10.08 -45.40 62.39
N THR A 95 8.75 -45.29 62.49
CA THR A 95 7.80 -46.23 61.87
C THR A 95 7.78 -46.15 60.34
N SER A 96 8.19 -45.02 59.75
CA SER A 96 8.33 -44.89 58.29
C SER A 96 9.58 -45.60 57.76
N GLU A 97 10.61 -45.74 58.60
CA GLU A 97 11.89 -46.37 58.27
C GLU A 97 11.92 -47.86 58.62
N VAL A 98 11.12 -48.31 59.59
CA VAL A 98 11.03 -49.73 60.00
C VAL A 98 9.79 -50.40 59.37
N PRO A 99 9.94 -51.24 58.32
CA PRO A 99 8.82 -51.74 57.53
C PRO A 99 7.77 -52.54 58.32
N LEU A 100 8.17 -53.23 59.39
CA LEU A 100 7.29 -54.07 60.20
C LEU A 100 6.36 -53.25 61.11
N LEU A 101 6.84 -52.12 61.63
CA LEU A 101 6.02 -51.25 62.47
C LEU A 101 4.90 -50.58 61.66
N ARG A 102 5.11 -50.43 60.34
CA ARG A 102 4.07 -49.95 59.41
C ARG A 102 2.90 -50.92 59.26
N SER A 103 3.04 -52.20 59.58
CA SER A 103 1.92 -53.16 59.54
C SER A 103 1.11 -53.22 60.84
N MET A 104 1.70 -52.85 61.97
CA MET A 104 1.08 -53.03 63.30
C MET A 104 -0.06 -52.02 63.52
N PRO A 105 -1.27 -52.47 63.91
CA PRO A 105 -2.41 -51.59 64.15
C PRO A 105 -2.22 -50.67 65.37
N GLU A 106 -1.52 -51.11 66.41
CA GLU A 106 -1.35 -50.34 67.66
C GLU A 106 -0.64 -48.99 67.42
N PHE A 107 0.41 -48.99 66.58
CA PHE A 107 1.19 -47.79 66.25
C PHE A 107 0.56 -46.92 65.14
N LYS A 108 -0.52 -47.40 64.50
CA LYS A 108 -1.31 -46.61 63.53
C LYS A 108 -2.40 -45.78 64.21
N LYS A 109 -3.04 -46.35 65.23
CA LYS A 109 -4.15 -45.70 65.96
C LYS A 109 -3.68 -44.42 66.67
N SER A 110 -2.46 -44.41 67.19
CA SER A 110 -1.81 -43.23 67.78
C SER A 110 -1.56 -42.09 66.78
N ARG A 111 -1.58 -42.34 65.46
CA ARG A 111 -1.51 -41.30 64.42
C ARG A 111 -2.85 -40.59 64.19
N ILE A 112 -3.97 -41.27 64.46
CA ILE A 112 -5.34 -40.77 64.20
C ILE A 112 -5.86 -39.97 65.40
N GLN A 113 -5.44 -40.31 66.62
CA GLN A 113 -5.84 -39.60 67.84
C GLN A 113 -5.29 -38.16 67.93
N ILE A 114 -4.27 -37.79 67.15
CA ILE A 114 -3.74 -36.41 67.10
C ILE A 114 -4.64 -35.49 66.25
N SER A 115 -5.42 -36.04 65.31
CA SER A 115 -6.29 -35.27 64.42
C SER A 115 -7.75 -35.15 64.88
N ALA A 116 -8.18 -35.97 65.83
CA ALA A 116 -9.50 -35.90 66.44
C ALA A 116 -9.32 -35.55 67.91
N GLY A 117 -9.40 -34.26 68.23
CA GLY A 117 -9.37 -33.74 69.60
C GLY A 117 -10.61 -34.12 70.40
N THR A 118 -10.87 -35.41 70.56
CA THR A 118 -11.94 -35.93 71.40
C THR A 118 -11.32 -36.49 72.67
N ASP A 119 -11.56 -35.78 73.77
CA ASP A 119 -11.29 -36.18 75.15
C ASP A 119 -12.17 -37.39 75.55
N THR A 120 -11.98 -38.54 74.92
CA THR A 120 -12.55 -39.80 75.42
C THR A 120 -11.55 -40.42 76.38
N VAL A 121 -11.79 -40.10 77.66
CA VAL A 121 -11.23 -40.72 78.86
C VAL A 121 -11.22 -42.25 78.72
N GLY A 122 -10.03 -42.85 78.81
CA GLY A 122 -9.88 -44.23 79.32
C GLY A 122 -9.24 -45.30 78.42
N GLU A 123 -8.80 -45.02 77.19
CA GLU A 123 -8.06 -46.03 76.42
C GLU A 123 -6.58 -46.06 76.83
N SER A 124 -6.22 -47.05 77.65
CA SER A 124 -4.84 -47.35 78.03
C SER A 124 -3.94 -47.47 76.79
N ILE A 125 -2.77 -46.83 76.84
CA ILE A 125 -1.71 -46.98 75.83
C ILE A 125 -1.52 -48.48 75.55
N PRO A 126 -1.43 -48.93 74.28
CA PRO A 126 -1.31 -50.33 73.97
C PRO A 126 -0.03 -50.92 74.61
N HIS A 127 -0.21 -51.91 75.48
CA HIS A 127 0.86 -52.69 76.09
C HIS A 127 1.06 -53.99 75.32
N PHE A 128 2.27 -54.54 75.35
CA PHE A 128 2.56 -55.84 74.77
C PHE A 128 1.76 -56.95 75.44
N HIS A 129 1.24 -57.88 74.64
CA HIS A 129 0.55 -59.03 75.19
C HIS A 129 1.56 -59.92 75.93
N HIS A 130 1.08 -60.71 76.89
CA HIS A 130 1.95 -61.59 77.69
C HIS A 130 2.85 -62.49 76.82
N GLN A 131 2.30 -63.02 75.72
CA GLN A 131 3.04 -63.83 74.78
C GLN A 131 4.12 -63.03 74.03
N ASP A 132 3.84 -61.79 73.62
CA ASP A 132 4.80 -60.93 72.94
C ASP A 132 5.96 -60.56 73.88
N VAL A 133 5.67 -60.27 75.16
CA VAL A 133 6.69 -60.01 76.17
C VAL A 133 7.59 -61.23 76.36
N LYS A 134 6.99 -62.43 76.46
CA LYS A 134 7.74 -63.69 76.55
C LYS A 134 8.67 -63.88 75.36
N ASP A 135 8.14 -63.73 74.15
CA ASP A 135 8.89 -63.94 72.91
C ASP A 135 10.02 -62.90 72.76
N ILE A 136 9.74 -61.62 73.05
CA ILE A 136 10.74 -60.54 73.05
C ILE A 136 11.86 -60.82 74.05
N MET A 137 11.50 -61.22 75.28
CA MET A 137 12.49 -61.49 76.33
C MET A 137 13.33 -62.73 76.03
N GLU A 138 12.73 -63.80 75.50
CA GLU A 138 13.44 -65.02 75.08
C GLU A 138 14.42 -64.73 73.93
N ILE A 139 13.99 -63.94 72.93
CA ILE A 139 14.84 -63.52 71.80
C ILE A 139 16.05 -62.68 72.28
N LEU A 140 15.87 -61.90 73.35
CA LEU A 140 16.94 -61.09 73.96
C LEU A 140 17.84 -61.90 74.91
N GLY A 141 17.54 -63.18 75.14
CA GLY A 141 18.32 -64.06 76.02
C GLY A 141 18.00 -63.89 77.50
N LEU A 142 16.81 -63.36 77.82
CA LEU A 142 16.31 -63.17 79.18
C LEU A 142 15.04 -64.02 79.39
N PRO A 143 15.14 -65.36 79.48
CA PRO A 143 13.96 -66.20 79.62
C PRO A 143 13.20 -65.86 80.92
N LEU A 144 11.86 -65.87 80.84
CA LEU A 144 10.97 -65.59 81.97
C LEU A 144 11.18 -66.54 83.15
N ASP A 145 11.72 -67.74 82.91
CA ASP A 145 11.98 -68.74 83.96
C ASP A 145 13.10 -68.32 84.93
N THR A 146 13.82 -67.23 84.65
CA THR A 146 14.83 -66.67 85.54
C THR A 146 14.20 -65.70 86.55
N GLU A 147 14.77 -65.61 87.75
CA GLU A 147 14.33 -64.63 88.77
C GLU A 147 14.36 -63.18 88.22
N LEU A 148 15.36 -62.87 87.37
CA LEU A 148 15.47 -61.59 86.69
C LEU A 148 14.34 -61.38 85.67
N GLY A 149 14.04 -62.40 84.86
CA GLY A 149 12.98 -62.36 83.86
C GLY A 149 11.59 -62.19 84.48
N ASN A 150 11.29 -62.97 85.53
CA ASN A 150 10.06 -62.83 86.29
C ASN A 150 9.95 -61.45 86.97
N GLY A 151 11.05 -60.94 87.53
CA GLY A 151 11.08 -59.59 88.12
C GLY A 151 10.77 -58.49 87.11
N ILE A 152 11.33 -58.57 85.90
CA ILE A 152 11.05 -57.63 84.79
C ILE A 152 9.58 -57.73 84.37
N TYR A 153 9.05 -58.94 84.24
CA TYR A 153 7.67 -59.17 83.80
C TYR A 153 6.65 -58.65 84.81
N HIS A 154 6.83 -58.94 86.09
CA HIS A 154 5.96 -58.41 87.16
C HIS A 154 6.07 -56.90 87.24
N GLN A 155 7.28 -56.34 87.14
CA GLN A 155 7.45 -54.88 87.14
C GLN A 155 6.79 -54.21 85.92
N TYR A 156 6.73 -54.87 84.77
CA TYR A 156 6.04 -54.34 83.58
C TYR A 156 4.52 -54.48 83.69
N ARG A 157 4.01 -55.60 84.22
CA ARG A 157 2.57 -55.88 84.34
C ARG A 157 1.88 -55.12 85.48
N ASP A 158 2.55 -55.00 86.62
CA ASP A 158 1.97 -54.43 87.84
C ASP A 158 2.20 -52.92 87.94
N ASN A 159 2.82 -52.31 86.92
CA ASN A 159 3.13 -50.88 86.92
C ASN A 159 1.90 -50.03 86.61
N SER A 160 1.52 -49.17 87.55
CA SER A 160 0.49 -48.14 87.33
C SER A 160 0.98 -46.96 86.48
N GLU A 161 2.30 -46.82 86.29
CA GLU A 161 2.91 -45.63 85.65
C GLU A 161 3.15 -45.78 84.13
N ASN A 162 2.59 -46.81 83.47
CA ASN A 162 2.77 -47.08 82.03
C ASN A 162 4.26 -47.07 81.60
N VAL A 163 5.11 -47.78 82.35
CA VAL A 163 6.55 -47.84 82.09
C VAL A 163 6.88 -48.83 80.98
N ALA A 164 7.85 -48.48 80.13
CA ALA A 164 8.19 -49.27 78.95
C ALA A 164 8.89 -50.56 79.35
N LEU A 165 8.66 -51.64 78.59
CA LEU A 165 9.35 -52.89 78.81
C LEU A 165 10.87 -52.71 78.76
N LEU A 166 11.34 -51.84 77.85
CA LEU A 166 12.75 -51.46 77.75
C LEU A 166 13.30 -50.87 79.06
N THR A 167 12.54 -49.98 79.70
CA THR A 167 12.93 -49.33 80.95
C THR A 167 12.97 -50.36 82.10
N CYS A 168 11.99 -51.28 82.15
CA CYS A 168 11.99 -52.38 83.12
C CYS A 168 13.21 -53.30 82.95
N ILE A 169 13.58 -53.64 81.71
CA ILE A 169 14.78 -54.43 81.41
C ILE A 169 16.05 -53.71 81.90
N LEU A 170 16.19 -52.42 81.57
CA LEU A 170 17.37 -51.63 81.96
C LEU A 170 17.49 -51.45 83.47
N GLN A 171 16.39 -51.18 84.17
CA GLN A 171 16.40 -51.00 85.62
C GLN A 171 16.75 -52.29 86.37
N ASN A 172 16.21 -53.44 85.95
CA ASN A 172 16.49 -54.72 86.61
C ASN A 172 17.90 -55.24 86.28
N THR A 173 18.37 -55.06 85.04
CA THR A 173 19.75 -55.40 84.69
C THR A 173 20.76 -54.54 85.47
N LEU A 174 20.48 -53.24 85.63
CA LEU A 174 21.29 -52.34 86.45
C LEU A 174 21.26 -52.74 87.94
N ARG A 175 20.08 -53.09 88.47
CA ARG A 175 19.93 -53.57 89.86
C ARG A 175 20.68 -54.88 90.09
N ALA A 176 20.66 -55.80 89.12
CA ALA A 176 21.38 -57.08 89.19
C ALA A 176 22.91 -56.92 89.05
N LEU A 177 23.37 -55.88 88.36
CA LEU A 177 24.80 -55.51 88.32
C LEU A 177 25.25 -54.89 89.64
N ASN A 178 24.43 -54.02 90.24
CA ASN A 178 24.72 -53.35 91.50
C ASN A 178 24.58 -54.28 92.73
N SER A 179 23.72 -55.30 92.68
CA SER A 179 23.60 -56.28 93.78
C SER A 179 24.82 -57.20 93.87
N LYS A 180 25.48 -57.49 92.74
CA LYS A 180 26.74 -58.26 92.69
C LYS A 180 27.93 -57.51 93.30
N SER A 181 27.86 -56.18 93.46
CA SER A 181 28.90 -55.39 94.13
C SER A 181 28.75 -55.28 95.66
N HIS A 182 27.69 -55.84 96.28
CA HIS A 182 27.44 -55.74 97.72
C HIS A 182 27.30 -57.07 98.48
N THR A 183 27.56 -58.21 97.85
CA THR A 183 27.78 -59.49 98.55
C THR A 183 29.23 -59.64 99.02
N GLY A 184 29.67 -58.68 99.84
CA GLY A 184 30.99 -58.67 100.45
C GLY A 184 31.01 -57.75 101.67
N GLY A 185 30.41 -58.21 102.77
CA GLY A 185 30.61 -57.62 104.10
C GLY A 185 29.31 -57.34 104.84
N ASN A 186 28.91 -58.28 105.71
CA ASN A 186 27.95 -58.00 106.77
C ASN A 186 28.53 -58.51 108.11
N THR A 187 29.22 -57.62 108.82
CA THR A 187 29.21 -57.56 110.30
C THR A 187 29.58 -56.15 110.73
N PHE A 188 28.54 -55.38 111.06
CA PHE A 188 28.51 -54.24 112.00
C PHE A 188 29.12 -54.58 113.38
N PRO A 189 29.24 -53.65 114.37
CA PRO A 189 29.06 -52.19 114.36
C PRO A 189 30.30 -51.45 114.91
N ASP A 190 30.60 -50.22 114.49
CA ASP A 190 30.11 -48.95 115.07
C ASP A 190 30.40 -48.78 116.58
N LEU A 191 31.25 -47.78 116.91
CA LEU A 191 31.12 -46.82 118.03
C LEU A 191 32.48 -46.16 118.35
N ASN A 192 32.50 -44.85 118.11
CA ASN A 192 33.14 -43.79 118.91
C ASN A 192 34.63 -43.90 119.30
N GLY A 193 35.35 -42.85 118.91
CA GLY A 193 36.19 -42.14 119.88
C GLY A 193 37.64 -41.93 119.45
N THR A 194 37.97 -40.65 119.24
CA THR A 194 39.20 -39.99 119.72
C THR A 194 40.55 -40.64 119.40
N GLY A 195 41.38 -39.93 118.62
CA GLY A 195 42.82 -40.22 118.52
C GLY A 195 43.57 -39.99 119.84
N PRO A 196 44.92 -39.89 119.86
CA PRO A 196 45.90 -40.13 118.79
C PRO A 196 47.03 -41.09 119.26
N ILE A 197 48.14 -41.17 118.50
CA ILE A 197 49.52 -41.47 118.94
C ILE A 197 50.04 -42.93 118.80
N LYS A 198 51.14 -42.99 118.03
CA LYS A 198 52.32 -43.89 118.03
C LYS A 198 52.16 -45.39 117.71
N GLY A 199 52.75 -45.73 116.57
CA GLY A 199 54.05 -46.42 116.55
C GLY A 199 54.00 -47.92 116.82
N ASN A 200 54.32 -48.73 115.81
CA ASN A 200 55.58 -49.48 115.86
C ASN A 200 55.84 -50.10 114.49
N GLU A 201 57.06 -49.90 114.00
CA GLU A 201 57.66 -50.76 113.00
C GLU A 201 57.71 -52.20 113.55
N ASN A 202 57.47 -53.18 112.68
CA ASN A 202 58.34 -54.36 112.51
C ASN A 202 57.77 -55.29 111.44
N ASN A 203 58.27 -55.10 110.22
CA ASN A 203 58.92 -56.12 109.40
C ASN A 203 58.53 -57.59 109.68
N VAL A 204 57.66 -58.18 108.84
CA VAL A 204 57.64 -59.63 108.57
C VAL A 204 57.37 -59.84 107.08
N LYS A 205 58.42 -60.31 106.38
CA LYS A 205 58.35 -60.97 105.07
C LYS A 205 57.68 -62.32 105.22
N SER A 206 56.55 -62.52 104.54
CA SER A 206 55.96 -63.81 104.16
C SER A 206 55.47 -63.62 102.72
N LYS A 207 56.23 -64.00 101.70
CA LYS A 207 56.23 -65.32 101.04
C LYS A 207 54.83 -65.75 100.56
N ASP A 208 54.26 -64.93 99.66
CA ASP A 208 53.17 -65.31 98.77
C ASP A 208 53.74 -66.07 97.56
N GLU A 209 53.56 -67.38 97.51
CA GLU A 209 53.94 -68.23 96.36
C GLU A 209 52.75 -68.87 95.63
N ASP A 210 51.50 -68.51 95.96
CA ASP A 210 50.29 -69.06 95.31
C ASP A 210 49.53 -68.10 94.38
N SER A 211 49.99 -66.86 94.18
CA SER A 211 49.37 -65.89 93.26
C SER A 211 49.85 -65.98 91.80
N ASN A 212 50.83 -66.83 91.49
CA ASN A 212 51.50 -66.84 90.17
C ASN A 212 50.83 -67.75 89.12
N LYS A 213 49.82 -68.55 89.48
CA LYS A 213 49.05 -69.38 88.52
C LYS A 213 47.89 -68.62 87.86
N GLU A 214 47.23 -67.70 88.57
CA GLU A 214 46.18 -66.84 88.01
C GLU A 214 46.74 -65.78 87.04
N SER A 215 47.95 -65.27 87.29
CA SER A 215 48.61 -64.30 86.39
C SER A 215 48.95 -64.90 85.01
N SER A 216 49.28 -66.19 84.96
CA SER A 216 49.60 -66.90 83.71
C SER A 216 48.36 -67.20 82.86
N SER A 217 47.22 -67.44 83.52
CA SER A 217 45.94 -67.76 82.88
C SER A 217 45.28 -66.49 82.32
N THR A 218 45.33 -65.39 83.07
CA THR A 218 44.85 -64.07 82.65
C THR A 218 45.67 -63.50 81.49
N LYS A 219 46.99 -63.71 81.48
CA LYS A 219 47.86 -63.31 80.36
C LYS A 219 47.54 -64.06 79.05
N ARG A 220 47.33 -65.39 79.12
CA ARG A 220 46.91 -66.18 77.94
C ARG A 220 45.56 -65.75 77.39
N LEU A 221 44.62 -65.41 78.27
CA LEU A 221 43.30 -64.90 77.85
C LEU A 221 43.43 -63.53 77.15
N ALA A 222 44.28 -62.64 77.67
CA ALA A 222 44.55 -61.34 77.06
C ALA A 222 45.22 -61.50 75.67
N ASP A 223 46.15 -62.44 75.53
CA ASP A 223 46.81 -62.71 74.25
C ASP A 223 45.83 -63.29 73.21
N LEU A 224 44.94 -64.21 73.62
CA LEU A 224 43.87 -64.74 72.75
C LEU A 224 42.89 -63.65 72.33
N TYR A 225 42.44 -62.81 73.26
CA TYR A 225 41.56 -61.67 72.98
C TYR A 225 42.21 -60.68 72.01
N ASN A 226 43.50 -60.36 72.21
CA ASN A 226 44.23 -59.48 71.31
C ASN A 226 44.38 -60.08 69.92
N ALA A 227 44.65 -61.39 69.81
CA ALA A 227 44.73 -62.08 68.52
C ALA A 227 43.38 -62.08 67.78
N GLU A 228 42.28 -62.35 68.48
CA GLU A 228 40.93 -62.32 67.91
C GLU A 228 40.53 -60.90 67.47
N MET A 229 40.88 -59.88 68.27
CA MET A 229 40.66 -58.48 67.91
C MET A 229 41.44 -58.07 66.65
N GLN A 230 42.69 -58.52 66.51
CA GLN A 230 43.49 -58.27 65.32
C GLN A 230 42.88 -58.93 64.07
N GLU A 231 42.37 -60.15 64.19
CA GLU A 231 41.66 -60.82 63.10
C GLU A 231 40.39 -60.05 62.71
N VAL A 232 39.59 -59.58 63.68
CA VAL A 232 38.40 -58.75 63.40
C VAL A 232 38.76 -57.45 62.69
N LEU A 233 39.82 -56.77 63.10
CA LEU A 233 40.31 -55.56 62.45
C LEU A 233 40.81 -55.83 61.03
N TYR A 234 41.52 -56.94 60.82
CA TYR A 234 41.97 -57.37 59.50
C TYR A 234 40.79 -57.67 58.57
N GLN A 235 39.82 -58.45 59.03
CA GLN A 235 38.58 -58.75 58.30
C GLN A 235 37.78 -57.48 57.98
N SER A 236 37.69 -56.55 58.93
CA SER A 236 37.05 -55.25 58.73
C SER A 236 37.75 -54.43 57.64
N ARG A 237 39.09 -54.40 57.65
CA ARG A 237 39.89 -53.72 56.63
C ARG A 237 39.70 -54.34 55.25
N LEU A 238 39.67 -55.66 55.14
CA LEU A 238 39.44 -56.38 53.88
C LEU A 238 38.03 -56.09 53.33
N LYS A 239 37.00 -56.16 54.18
CA LYS A 239 35.62 -55.80 53.81
C LYS A 239 35.51 -54.34 53.38
N SER A 240 36.19 -53.42 54.07
CA SER A 240 36.23 -52.00 53.70
C SER A 240 36.87 -51.79 52.31
N GLN A 241 37.94 -52.52 51.99
CA GLN A 241 38.55 -52.47 50.66
C GLN A 241 37.61 -53.02 49.58
N HIS A 242 36.93 -54.13 49.84
CA HIS A 242 35.97 -54.69 48.91
C HIS A 242 34.77 -53.75 48.67
N ILE A 243 34.25 -53.10 49.72
CA ILE A 243 33.19 -52.09 49.60
C ILE A 243 33.66 -50.93 48.72
N LYS A 244 34.90 -50.45 48.87
CA LYS A 244 35.45 -49.39 48.01
C LYS A 244 35.55 -49.81 46.54
N GLN A 245 35.94 -51.06 46.27
CA GLN A 245 35.97 -51.60 44.91
C GLN A 245 34.57 -51.64 44.30
N LEU A 246 33.59 -52.16 45.03
CA LEU A 246 32.19 -52.19 44.58
C LEU A 246 31.62 -50.77 44.34
N GLN A 247 31.93 -49.81 45.21
CA GLN A 247 31.51 -48.42 45.04
C GLN A 247 32.11 -47.81 43.76
N GLU A 248 33.36 -48.11 43.45
CA GLU A 248 34.03 -47.63 42.25
C GLU A 248 33.47 -48.31 40.97
N GLU A 249 33.17 -49.61 41.02
CA GLU A 249 32.50 -50.31 39.92
C GLU A 249 31.09 -49.76 39.65
N ILE A 250 30.32 -49.50 40.71
CA ILE A 250 29.00 -48.87 40.60
C ILE A 250 29.11 -47.47 39.98
N ARG A 251 30.09 -46.67 40.40
CA ARG A 251 30.32 -45.33 39.83
C ARG A 251 30.65 -45.41 38.33
N ARG A 252 31.57 -46.29 37.94
CA ARG A 252 31.92 -46.50 36.53
C ARG A 252 30.72 -46.94 35.70
N PHE A 253 29.91 -47.85 36.22
CA PHE A 253 28.69 -48.29 35.54
C PHE A 253 27.71 -47.10 35.35
N GLN A 254 27.51 -46.29 36.38
CA GLN A 254 26.66 -45.09 36.31
C GLN A 254 27.19 -44.09 35.27
N ASP A 255 28.49 -43.80 35.28
CA ASP A 255 29.12 -42.87 34.33
C ASP A 255 28.99 -43.39 32.89
N CYS A 256 29.22 -44.68 32.66
CA CYS A 256 29.03 -45.31 31.35
C CYS A 256 27.57 -45.26 30.87
N GLU A 257 26.61 -45.49 31.78
CA GLU A 257 25.19 -45.49 31.44
C GLU A 257 24.68 -44.08 31.13
N VAL A 258 25.13 -43.06 31.89
CA VAL A 258 24.84 -41.66 31.61
C VAL A 258 25.38 -41.25 30.24
N GLU A 259 26.62 -41.64 29.92
CA GLU A 259 27.23 -41.33 28.63
C GLU A 259 26.51 -42.04 27.46
N ARG A 260 26.04 -43.28 27.68
CA ARG A 260 25.22 -44.00 26.70
C ARG A 260 23.89 -43.29 26.45
N ILE A 261 23.17 -42.90 27.51
CA ILE A 261 21.90 -42.18 27.42
C ILE A 261 22.10 -40.85 26.69
N ARG A 262 23.15 -40.11 27.05
CA ARG A 262 23.50 -38.83 26.40
C ARG A 262 23.68 -39.00 24.89
N LYS A 263 24.43 -40.02 24.45
CA LYS A 263 24.62 -40.30 23.01
C LYS A 263 23.32 -40.69 22.32
N GLU A 264 22.45 -41.44 22.98
CA GLU A 264 21.13 -41.80 22.44
C GLU A 264 20.20 -40.60 22.32
N GLU A 265 20.19 -39.70 23.30
CA GLU A 265 19.44 -38.45 23.26
C GLU A 265 19.97 -37.52 22.15
N GLU A 266 21.29 -37.34 22.06
CA GLU A 266 21.91 -36.55 20.98
C GLU A 266 21.57 -37.13 19.59
N ALA A 267 21.56 -38.46 19.44
CA ALA A 267 21.15 -39.11 18.19
C ALA A 267 19.65 -38.90 17.89
N LYS A 268 18.78 -38.96 18.89
CA LYS A 268 17.35 -38.66 18.75
C LYS A 268 17.11 -37.21 18.31
N TYR A 269 17.76 -36.25 18.95
CA TYR A 269 17.66 -34.83 18.58
C TYR A 269 18.17 -34.57 17.16
N LYS A 270 19.30 -35.16 16.77
CA LYS A 270 19.81 -35.04 15.40
C LYS A 270 18.82 -35.61 14.37
N LYS A 271 18.22 -36.77 14.65
CA LYS A 271 17.21 -37.37 13.76
C LYS A 271 15.95 -36.50 13.66
N GLU A 272 15.49 -35.94 14.77
CA GLU A 272 14.33 -35.04 14.77
C GLU A 272 14.63 -33.74 14.02
N LEU A 273 15.84 -33.19 14.17
CA LEU A 273 16.28 -31.98 13.47
C LEU A 273 16.30 -32.20 11.95
N VAL A 274 16.91 -33.29 11.47
CA VAL A 274 16.91 -33.66 10.04
C VAL A 274 15.50 -33.89 9.52
N GLY A 275 14.62 -34.49 10.33
CA GLY A 275 13.20 -34.67 10.00
C GLY A 275 12.46 -33.34 9.82
N ARG A 276 12.66 -32.39 10.75
CA ARG A 276 12.07 -31.04 10.65
C ARG A 276 12.64 -30.26 9.47
N GLU A 277 13.94 -30.35 9.22
CA GLU A 277 14.59 -29.72 8.07
C GLU A 277 14.03 -30.25 6.75
N SER A 278 13.89 -31.58 6.62
CA SER A 278 13.28 -32.21 5.45
C SER A 278 11.82 -31.78 5.24
N GLN A 279 11.06 -31.62 6.33
CA GLN A 279 9.68 -31.14 6.28
C GLN A 279 9.61 -29.68 5.81
N ILE A 280 10.45 -28.81 6.37
CA ILE A 280 10.54 -27.40 5.96
C ILE A 280 10.93 -27.30 4.48
N GLN A 281 11.89 -28.11 4.03
CA GLN A 281 12.32 -28.14 2.64
C GLN A 281 11.20 -28.61 1.71
N ALA A 282 10.47 -29.65 2.08
CA ALA A 282 9.32 -30.13 1.30
C ALA A 282 8.21 -29.07 1.19
N ASP A 283 7.92 -28.36 2.29
CA ASP A 283 6.92 -27.29 2.30
C ASP A 283 7.40 -26.06 1.51
N ALA A 284 8.69 -25.75 1.52
CA ALA A 284 9.28 -24.72 0.66
C ALA A 284 9.14 -25.07 -0.83
N CYS A 285 9.50 -26.29 -1.24
CA CYS A 285 9.34 -26.74 -2.62
C CYS A 285 7.87 -26.68 -3.08
N ARG A 286 6.91 -27.08 -2.25
CA ARG A 286 5.47 -26.97 -2.58
C ARG A 286 5.03 -25.53 -2.81
N ARG A 287 5.52 -24.59 -1.99
CA ARG A 287 5.22 -23.16 -2.16
C ARG A 287 5.84 -22.59 -3.42
N GLU A 288 7.07 -22.97 -3.76
CA GLU A 288 7.72 -22.59 -5.02
C GLU A 288 6.95 -23.11 -6.24
N GLU A 289 6.49 -24.37 -6.22
CA GLU A 289 5.62 -24.94 -7.26
C GLU A 289 4.26 -24.24 -7.38
N GLU A 290 3.70 -23.75 -6.27
CA GLU A 290 2.46 -22.97 -6.30
C GLU A 290 2.69 -21.57 -6.88
N ILE A 291 3.77 -20.90 -6.49
CA ILE A 291 4.15 -19.57 -6.99
C ILE A 291 4.42 -19.63 -8.50
N THR A 292 5.20 -20.62 -8.95
CA THR A 292 5.51 -20.81 -10.38
C THR A 292 4.26 -21.10 -11.21
N ARG A 293 3.32 -21.89 -10.70
CA ARG A 293 2.00 -22.09 -11.35
C ARG A 293 1.21 -20.78 -11.45
N LYS A 294 1.12 -20.00 -10.37
CA LYS A 294 0.42 -18.71 -10.37
C LYS A 294 1.06 -17.69 -11.31
N LEU A 295 2.40 -17.67 -11.41
CA LEU A 295 3.13 -16.81 -12.33
C LEU A 295 2.82 -17.20 -13.78
N LYS A 296 2.87 -18.49 -14.12
CA LYS A 296 2.52 -18.97 -15.46
C LYS A 296 1.07 -18.63 -15.84
N ASP A 297 0.13 -18.83 -14.92
CA ASP A 297 -1.28 -18.46 -15.15
C ASP A 297 -1.48 -16.94 -15.32
N ALA A 298 -0.64 -16.11 -14.71
CA ALA A 298 -0.67 -14.66 -14.88
C ALA A 298 -0.04 -14.23 -16.22
N GLU A 299 1.08 -14.86 -16.61
CA GLU A 299 1.71 -14.67 -17.91
C GLU A 299 0.75 -15.04 -19.06
N ASP A 300 0.07 -16.19 -18.97
CA ASP A 300 -0.91 -16.63 -19.97
C ASP A 300 -2.10 -15.65 -20.08
N ARG A 301 -2.54 -15.05 -18.96
CA ARG A 301 -3.59 -14.02 -18.97
C ARG A 301 -3.12 -12.73 -19.63
N LEU A 302 -1.92 -12.27 -19.32
CA LEU A 302 -1.33 -11.09 -19.94
C LEU A 302 -1.12 -11.29 -21.44
N ALA A 303 -0.70 -12.49 -21.86
CA ALA A 303 -0.55 -12.83 -23.27
C ALA A 303 -1.89 -12.75 -24.02
N ARG A 304 -2.97 -13.27 -23.44
CA ARG A 304 -4.32 -13.16 -24.02
C ARG A 304 -4.78 -11.71 -24.12
N GLN A 305 -4.60 -10.91 -23.05
CA GLN A 305 -4.97 -9.49 -23.08
C GLN A 305 -4.21 -8.70 -24.15
N ARG A 306 -2.92 -9.00 -24.35
CA ARG A 306 -2.12 -8.39 -25.42
C ARG A 306 -2.66 -8.77 -26.79
N GLN A 307 -2.98 -10.06 -26.99
CA GLN A 307 -3.56 -10.53 -28.24
C GLN A 307 -4.91 -9.87 -28.53
N ASP A 308 -5.81 -9.79 -27.54
CA ASP A 308 -7.11 -9.13 -27.69
C ASP A 308 -6.95 -7.64 -28.07
N LEU A 309 -6.00 -6.94 -27.45
CA LEU A 309 -5.70 -5.54 -27.77
C LEU A 309 -5.09 -5.39 -29.18
N ASP A 310 -4.21 -6.29 -29.61
CA ASP A 310 -3.64 -6.28 -30.95
C ASP A 310 -4.71 -6.53 -32.01
N ASP A 311 -5.64 -7.46 -31.77
CA ASP A 311 -6.78 -7.73 -32.64
C ASP A 311 -7.71 -6.51 -32.73
N ASP A 312 -8.02 -5.86 -31.61
CA ASP A 312 -8.81 -4.62 -31.57
C ASP A 312 -8.12 -3.47 -32.33
N LEU A 313 -6.81 -3.32 -32.16
CA LEU A 313 -6.00 -2.33 -32.89
C LEU A 313 -6.03 -2.58 -34.40
N GLN A 314 -5.91 -3.84 -34.85
CA GLN A 314 -6.02 -4.18 -36.27
C GLN A 314 -7.40 -3.87 -36.84
N VAL A 315 -8.47 -4.12 -36.09
CA VAL A 315 -9.84 -3.76 -36.51
C VAL A 315 -9.96 -2.24 -36.64
N LYS A 316 -9.44 -1.47 -35.69
CA LYS A 316 -9.45 0.00 -35.74
C LYS A 316 -8.60 0.56 -36.87
N GLU A 317 -7.45 -0.03 -37.15
CA GLU A 317 -6.59 0.33 -38.27
C GLU A 317 -7.31 0.13 -39.60
N LYS A 318 -7.98 -1.02 -39.79
CA LYS A 318 -8.81 -1.27 -40.98
C LYS A 318 -9.94 -0.25 -41.12
N GLN A 319 -10.68 0.04 -40.04
CA GLN A 319 -11.74 1.06 -40.04
C GLN A 319 -11.23 2.46 -40.42
N LEU A 320 -10.07 2.86 -39.90
CA LEU A 320 -9.45 4.15 -40.23
C LEU A 320 -8.95 4.17 -41.69
N SER A 321 -8.40 3.06 -42.18
CA SER A 321 -7.99 2.93 -43.58
C SER A 321 -9.19 3.05 -44.52
N GLU A 322 -10.29 2.35 -44.23
CA GLU A 322 -11.54 2.46 -44.98
C GLU A 322 -12.07 3.90 -44.98
N LEU A 323 -12.13 4.56 -43.82
CA LEU A 323 -12.56 5.96 -43.72
C LEU A 323 -11.64 6.91 -44.51
N ALA A 324 -10.32 6.69 -44.46
CA ALA A 324 -9.36 7.47 -45.22
C ALA A 324 -9.58 7.32 -46.73
N THR A 325 -9.83 6.10 -47.21
CA THR A 325 -10.17 5.86 -48.63
C THR A 325 -11.48 6.54 -49.03
N GLN A 326 -12.52 6.47 -48.19
CA GLN A 326 -13.80 7.16 -48.44
C GLN A 326 -13.64 8.68 -48.50
N LEU A 327 -12.85 9.28 -47.61
CA LEU A 327 -12.56 10.72 -47.64
C LEU A 327 -11.75 11.11 -48.87
N GLN A 328 -10.84 10.26 -49.32
CA GLN A 328 -10.08 10.47 -50.54
C GLN A 328 -10.98 10.42 -51.79
N ASP A 329 -11.91 9.45 -51.84
CA ASP A 329 -12.91 9.35 -52.90
C ASP A 329 -13.81 10.58 -52.93
N GLN A 330 -14.33 11.02 -51.76
CA GLN A 330 -15.13 12.24 -51.64
C GLN A 330 -14.36 13.49 -52.09
N ARG A 331 -13.08 13.63 -51.70
CA ARG A 331 -12.22 14.73 -52.18
C ARG A 331 -12.06 14.70 -53.69
N SER A 332 -11.87 13.52 -54.28
CA SER A 332 -11.76 13.37 -55.74
C SER A 332 -13.07 13.74 -56.46
N GLU A 333 -14.22 13.35 -55.89
CA GLU A 333 -15.54 13.69 -56.43
C GLU A 333 -15.79 15.20 -56.36
N VAL A 334 -15.47 15.83 -55.23
CA VAL A 334 -15.58 17.29 -55.07
C VAL A 334 -14.66 18.02 -56.04
N ALA A 335 -13.41 17.56 -56.20
CA ALA A 335 -12.48 18.14 -57.17
C ALA A 335 -13.03 18.07 -58.60
N LEU A 336 -13.61 16.94 -58.99
CA LEU A 336 -14.23 16.76 -60.31
C LEU A 336 -15.45 17.69 -60.48
N LYS A 337 -16.32 17.80 -59.48
CA LYS A 337 -17.46 18.74 -59.49
C LYS A 337 -16.99 20.20 -59.57
N LEU A 338 -15.91 20.54 -58.88
CA LEU A 338 -15.35 21.89 -58.89
C LEU A 338 -14.80 22.23 -60.28
N GLN A 339 -14.08 21.29 -60.92
CA GLN A 339 -13.65 21.44 -62.31
C GLN A 339 -14.84 21.62 -63.27
N GLN A 340 -15.93 20.86 -63.12
CA GLN A 340 -17.13 21.04 -63.94
C GLN A 340 -17.79 22.42 -63.74
N VAL A 341 -17.76 22.94 -62.51
CA VAL A 341 -18.28 24.29 -62.20
C VAL A 341 -17.38 25.35 -62.83
N GLU A 342 -16.06 25.18 -62.79
CA GLU A 342 -15.09 26.06 -63.46
C GLU A 342 -15.33 26.07 -64.97
N GLU A 343 -15.46 24.90 -65.62
CA GLU A 343 -15.76 24.80 -67.05
C GLU A 343 -17.08 25.51 -67.41
N ARG A 344 -18.14 25.31 -66.62
CA ARG A 344 -19.42 26.02 -66.82
C ARG A 344 -19.30 27.53 -66.59
N ALA A 345 -18.49 27.96 -65.63
CA ALA A 345 -18.25 29.38 -65.39
C ALA A 345 -17.51 30.02 -66.57
N GLU A 346 -16.53 29.32 -67.16
CA GLU A 346 -15.86 29.75 -68.40
C GLU A 346 -16.82 29.80 -69.58
N GLU A 347 -17.67 28.78 -69.77
CA GLU A 347 -18.71 28.80 -70.81
C GLU A 347 -19.68 29.98 -70.64
N LEU A 348 -20.15 30.24 -69.41
CA LEU A 348 -21.02 31.36 -69.12
C LEU A 348 -20.32 32.70 -69.37
N LYS A 349 -19.03 32.83 -69.02
CA LYS A 349 -18.22 34.01 -69.30
C LYS A 349 -18.07 34.25 -70.82
N CYS A 350 -17.86 33.19 -71.61
CA CYS A 350 -17.86 33.28 -73.07
C CYS A 350 -19.23 33.73 -73.61
N ARG A 351 -20.33 33.15 -73.11
CA ARG A 351 -21.69 33.58 -73.48
C ARG A 351 -21.96 35.03 -73.12
N GLU A 352 -21.56 35.46 -71.92
CA GLU A 352 -21.71 36.85 -71.47
C GLU A 352 -20.96 37.81 -72.40
N SER A 353 -19.71 37.48 -72.79
CA SER A 353 -18.96 38.26 -73.79
C SER A 353 -19.68 38.36 -75.13
N THR A 354 -20.27 37.25 -75.62
CA THR A 354 -21.04 37.30 -76.88
C THR A 354 -22.31 38.14 -76.77
N ILE A 355 -22.99 38.09 -75.62
CA ILE A 355 -24.16 38.93 -75.35
C ILE A 355 -23.75 40.41 -75.28
N GLU A 356 -22.63 40.74 -74.64
CA GLU A 356 -22.09 42.11 -74.66
C GLU A 356 -21.79 42.59 -76.08
N GLU A 357 -21.19 41.76 -76.92
CA GLU A 357 -20.96 42.09 -78.32
C GLU A 357 -22.28 42.32 -79.08
N MET A 358 -23.28 41.47 -78.84
CA MET A 358 -24.61 41.66 -79.43
C MET A 358 -25.27 42.94 -78.94
N LYS A 359 -25.20 43.27 -77.65
CA LYS A 359 -25.69 44.54 -77.10
C LYS A 359 -24.97 45.74 -77.68
N LYS A 360 -23.65 45.66 -77.90
CA LYS A 360 -22.87 46.72 -78.58
C LYS A 360 -23.35 46.90 -80.02
N LYS A 361 -23.59 45.80 -80.75
CA LYS A 361 -24.16 45.82 -82.12
C LYS A 361 -25.57 46.41 -82.12
N GLU A 362 -26.42 46.01 -81.19
CA GLU A 362 -27.79 46.52 -81.04
C GLU A 362 -27.79 48.02 -80.69
N ALA A 363 -26.95 48.46 -79.77
CA ALA A 363 -26.77 49.87 -79.45
C ALA A 363 -26.27 50.68 -80.67
N ALA A 364 -25.36 50.11 -81.47
CA ALA A 364 -24.90 50.71 -82.72
C ALA A 364 -26.04 50.81 -83.76
N LEU A 365 -26.86 49.77 -83.90
CA LEU A 365 -28.04 49.78 -84.76
C LEU A 365 -29.09 50.79 -84.29
N LEU A 366 -29.31 50.91 -82.97
CA LEU A 366 -30.21 51.90 -82.40
C LEU A 366 -29.69 53.33 -82.65
N ALA A 367 -28.37 53.55 -82.50
CA ALA A 367 -27.75 54.83 -82.83
C ALA A 367 -27.90 55.16 -84.32
N GLN A 368 -27.71 54.17 -85.21
CA GLN A 368 -27.92 54.32 -86.64
C GLN A 368 -29.39 54.62 -86.97
N LYS A 369 -30.35 53.95 -86.30
CA LYS A 369 -31.77 54.23 -86.44
C LYS A 369 -32.11 55.66 -86.00
N ASN A 370 -31.62 56.09 -84.84
CA ASN A 370 -31.80 57.46 -84.36
C ASN A 370 -31.21 58.48 -85.36
N GLU A 371 -30.06 58.17 -85.98
CA GLU A 371 -29.48 59.02 -87.02
C GLU A 371 -30.38 59.10 -88.26
N LEU A 372 -30.97 57.97 -88.68
CA LEU A 372 -31.95 57.93 -89.77
C LEU A 372 -33.21 58.73 -89.42
N ASP A 373 -33.76 58.58 -88.22
CA ASP A 373 -34.93 59.35 -87.76
C ASP A 373 -34.63 60.87 -87.74
N ILE A 374 -33.42 61.27 -87.32
CA ILE A 374 -32.99 62.68 -87.39
C ILE A 374 -32.90 63.16 -88.85
N ARG A 375 -32.38 62.32 -89.77
CA ARG A 375 -32.33 62.66 -91.20
C ARG A 375 -33.73 62.75 -91.80
N GLU A 376 -34.63 61.86 -91.42
CA GLU A 376 -36.03 61.88 -91.85
C GLU A 376 -36.73 63.16 -91.34
N GLN A 377 -36.57 63.52 -90.07
CA GLN A 377 -37.08 64.79 -89.54
C GLN A 377 -36.51 66.01 -90.26
N LYS A 378 -35.21 66.01 -90.60
CA LYS A 378 -34.60 67.09 -91.39
C LYS A 378 -35.21 67.18 -92.79
N LEU A 379 -35.38 66.04 -93.47
CA LEU A 379 -36.04 65.98 -94.77
C LEU A 379 -37.49 66.45 -94.68
N HIS A 380 -38.21 66.08 -93.62
CA HIS A 380 -39.58 66.54 -93.38
C HIS A 380 -39.65 68.05 -93.18
N ARG A 381 -38.75 68.65 -92.39
CA ARG A 381 -38.66 70.11 -92.24
C ARG A 381 -38.29 70.83 -93.53
N GLU A 382 -37.37 70.28 -94.32
CA GLU A 382 -37.04 70.81 -95.66
C GLU A 382 -38.25 70.71 -96.60
N PHE A 383 -38.99 69.61 -96.55
CA PHE A 383 -40.23 69.45 -97.30
C PHE A 383 -41.29 70.48 -96.89
N GLU A 384 -41.50 70.69 -95.58
CA GLU A 384 -42.40 71.74 -95.07
C GLU A 384 -41.94 73.14 -95.50
N ARG A 385 -40.64 73.45 -95.42
CA ARG A 385 -40.06 74.71 -95.89
C ARG A 385 -40.33 74.92 -97.36
N LEU A 386 -40.01 73.95 -98.22
CA LEU A 386 -40.26 74.01 -99.66
C LEU A 386 -41.76 74.11 -99.97
N ASN A 387 -42.62 73.47 -99.18
CA ASN A 387 -44.07 73.61 -99.34
C ASN A 387 -44.55 75.01 -98.97
N SER A 388 -44.02 75.61 -97.90
CA SER A 388 -44.30 77.01 -97.54
C SER A 388 -43.75 78.00 -98.57
N GLU A 389 -42.58 77.73 -99.17
CA GLU A 389 -42.03 78.50 -100.28
C GLU A 389 -42.91 78.39 -101.53
N ARG A 390 -43.44 77.19 -101.81
CA ARG A 390 -44.41 76.98 -102.89
C ARG A 390 -45.72 77.74 -102.62
N GLU A 391 -46.22 77.74 -101.39
CA GLU A 391 -47.43 78.48 -101.00
C GLU A 391 -47.22 80.01 -101.10
N THR A 392 -46.07 80.51 -100.65
CA THR A 392 -45.72 81.94 -100.79
C THR A 392 -45.52 82.34 -102.25
N LEU A 393 -44.89 81.50 -103.08
CA LEU A 393 -44.84 81.70 -104.53
C LEU A 393 -46.23 81.67 -105.16
N SER A 394 -47.11 80.77 -104.73
CA SER A 394 -48.51 80.74 -105.19
C SER A 394 -49.27 82.01 -104.79
N TYR A 395 -49.01 82.55 -103.59
CA TYR A 395 -49.58 83.82 -103.14
C TYR A 395 -49.04 85.01 -103.96
N MET A 396 -47.73 85.04 -104.23
CA MET A 396 -47.12 86.03 -105.12
C MET A 396 -47.67 85.95 -106.54
N GLN A 397 -47.91 84.74 -107.05
CA GLN A 397 -48.48 84.54 -108.37
C GLN A 397 -49.92 85.06 -108.45
N ARG A 398 -50.73 84.84 -107.41
CA ARG A 398 -52.08 85.45 -107.31
C ARG A 398 -52.03 86.97 -107.26
N THR A 399 -51.10 87.56 -106.51
CA THR A 399 -50.97 89.02 -106.45
C THR A 399 -50.48 89.61 -107.77
N VAL A 400 -49.61 88.91 -108.50
CA VAL A 400 -49.25 89.28 -109.88
C VAL A 400 -50.46 89.19 -110.82
N GLU A 401 -51.32 88.19 -110.66
CA GLU A 401 -52.56 88.04 -111.43
C GLU A 401 -53.61 89.11 -111.08
N GLU A 402 -53.74 89.50 -109.81
CA GLU A 402 -54.57 90.64 -109.37
C GLU A 402 -54.06 91.97 -109.92
N ASN A 403 -52.74 92.20 -109.89
CA ASN A 403 -52.12 93.37 -110.51
C ASN A 403 -52.35 93.38 -112.05
N ARG A 404 -52.37 92.20 -112.68
CA ARG A 404 -52.70 92.07 -114.12
C ARG A 404 -54.16 92.42 -114.40
N LEU A 405 -55.09 92.07 -113.51
CA LEU A 405 -56.51 92.39 -113.65
C LEU A 405 -56.79 93.88 -113.44
N GLN A 406 -56.12 94.54 -112.49
CA GLN A 406 -56.21 96.00 -112.29
C GLN A 406 -55.71 96.78 -113.51
N LEU A 407 -54.70 96.24 -114.22
CA LEU A 407 -54.19 96.84 -115.46
C LEU A 407 -55.19 96.73 -116.63
N ILE A 408 -55.99 95.65 -116.66
CA ILE A 408 -57.03 95.44 -117.67
C ILE A 408 -58.23 96.38 -117.41
N GLU A 409 -58.59 96.61 -116.15
CA GLU A 409 -59.68 97.52 -115.76
C GLU A 409 -59.35 99.00 -116.03
N ALA A 410 -58.09 99.39 -115.84
CA ALA A 410 -57.59 100.72 -116.22
C ALA A 410 -57.58 100.96 -117.74
N SER A 411 -57.57 99.91 -118.57
CA SER A 411 -57.54 100.00 -120.04
C SER A 411 -58.92 100.09 -120.69
N GLN A 412 -60.00 99.79 -119.97
CA GLN A 412 -61.37 99.75 -120.51
C GLN A 412 -62.22 101.01 -120.23
N SER A 413 -61.72 101.96 -119.42
CA SER A 413 -62.45 103.19 -119.05
C SER A 413 -62.13 104.43 -119.90
N LEU A 414 -61.28 104.31 -120.93
CA LEU A 414 -60.75 105.45 -121.69
C LEU A 414 -61.08 105.44 -123.20
N VAL A 415 -62.31 105.06 -123.57
CA VAL A 415 -62.79 105.06 -124.99
C VAL A 415 -64.20 105.66 -125.12
N HIS A 416 -64.36 106.98 -124.92
CA HIS A 416 -65.29 107.84 -125.69
C HIS A 416 -65.28 109.30 -125.22
N SER A 417 -64.41 110.13 -125.80
CA SER A 417 -64.80 111.39 -126.47
C SER A 417 -63.57 112.15 -126.95
N GLN A 418 -63.58 112.43 -128.24
CA GLN A 418 -62.63 113.18 -129.05
C GLN A 418 -62.18 114.53 -128.45
N SER A 419 -60.88 114.81 -128.50
CA SER A 419 -60.30 115.87 -129.34
C SER A 419 -58.78 115.94 -129.16
N GLN A 420 -58.08 116.40 -130.20
CA GLN A 420 -56.65 116.73 -130.28
C GLN A 420 -55.69 115.63 -130.75
N THR A 421 -55.92 115.23 -131.99
CA THR A 421 -54.89 115.02 -133.01
C THR A 421 -54.06 116.30 -133.25
N SER A 422 -52.85 116.42 -132.69
CA SER A 422 -51.72 117.20 -133.26
C SER A 422 -50.46 117.29 -132.37
N PHE A 423 -50.16 116.30 -131.52
CA PHE A 423 -48.95 116.33 -130.67
C PHE A 423 -48.07 115.09 -130.79
N LEU A 424 -48.64 113.93 -131.18
CA LEU A 424 -47.89 112.68 -131.27
C LEU A 424 -47.13 112.47 -132.59
N HIS A 425 -47.30 113.36 -133.58
CA HIS A 425 -46.45 113.36 -134.77
C HIS A 425 -45.13 114.13 -134.55
N ASP A 426 -45.07 115.07 -133.61
CA ASP A 426 -43.84 115.82 -133.27
C ASP A 426 -42.95 115.09 -132.25
N LEU A 427 -43.52 114.23 -131.40
CA LEU A 427 -42.74 113.39 -130.47
C LEU A 427 -42.05 112.21 -131.17
N GLN A 428 -42.63 111.73 -132.28
CA GLN A 428 -42.09 110.63 -133.08
C GLN A 428 -40.87 111.08 -133.92
N GLN A 429 -40.73 112.38 -134.18
CA GLN A 429 -39.57 112.96 -134.86
C GLN A 429 -38.42 113.29 -133.88
N GLN A 430 -38.72 113.57 -132.60
CA GLN A 430 -37.71 113.77 -131.55
C GLN A 430 -37.14 112.45 -130.98
N CYS A 431 -37.91 111.38 -130.92
CA CYS A 431 -37.41 110.06 -130.51
C CYS A 431 -36.52 109.36 -131.55
N ALA A 432 -36.56 109.79 -132.82
CA ALA A 432 -35.62 109.35 -133.85
C ALA A 432 -34.25 110.06 -133.73
N HIS A 433 -34.23 111.31 -133.24
CA HIS A 433 -32.99 112.07 -133.05
C HIS A 433 -32.21 111.65 -131.80
N LEU A 434 -32.90 111.32 -130.69
CA LEU A 434 -32.28 110.87 -129.44
C LEU A 434 -31.77 109.42 -129.49
N ARG A 435 -32.29 108.57 -130.40
CA ARG A 435 -31.74 107.22 -130.62
C ARG A 435 -30.41 107.25 -131.37
N PHE A 436 -30.16 108.27 -132.21
CA PHE A 436 -28.86 108.45 -132.86
C PHE A 436 -27.77 108.95 -131.89
N GLU A 437 -28.14 109.73 -130.86
CA GLU A 437 -27.19 110.19 -129.83
C GLU A 437 -26.90 109.14 -128.73
N LEU A 438 -27.83 108.22 -128.48
CA LEU A 438 -27.65 107.13 -127.50
C LEU A 438 -26.75 105.99 -128.05
N ASP A 439 -26.78 105.76 -129.36
CA ASP A 439 -25.85 104.83 -130.02
C ASP A 439 -24.45 105.44 -130.24
N ALA A 440 -24.34 106.78 -130.27
CA ALA A 440 -23.05 107.49 -130.28
C ALA A 440 -22.36 107.57 -128.90
N THR A 441 -23.10 107.39 -127.80
CA THR A 441 -22.57 107.40 -126.43
C THR A 441 -22.29 106.01 -125.87
N ARG A 442 -22.96 104.95 -126.36
CA ARG A 442 -22.58 103.54 -126.09
C ARG A 442 -21.24 103.14 -126.72
N LEU A 443 -20.88 103.70 -127.88
CA LEU A 443 -19.56 103.47 -128.50
C LEU A 443 -18.38 104.15 -127.78
N LYS A 444 -18.66 105.06 -126.82
CA LYS A 444 -17.66 105.74 -125.98
C LYS A 444 -17.53 105.15 -124.56
N LEU A 445 -18.48 104.31 -124.12
CA LEU A 445 -18.48 103.71 -122.79
C LEU A 445 -17.86 102.31 -122.78
N ASP A 446 -17.99 101.55 -123.88
CA ASP A 446 -17.33 100.24 -124.02
C ASP A 446 -15.81 100.35 -124.29
N ASN A 447 -15.30 101.56 -124.51
CA ASN A 447 -13.86 101.87 -124.61
C ASN A 447 -13.26 102.40 -123.28
N LEU A 448 -14.00 102.38 -122.16
CA LEU A 448 -13.55 102.82 -120.83
C LEU A 448 -13.74 101.77 -119.71
N THR A 449 -14.16 100.54 -120.06
CA THR A 449 -14.19 99.36 -119.17
C THR A 449 -13.01 98.40 -119.36
N GLU A 450 -12.04 98.80 -120.19
CA GLU A 450 -10.79 98.06 -120.44
C GLU A 450 -9.56 98.97 -120.29
N GLN A 451 -9.44 99.68 -119.15
CA GLN A 451 -8.17 100.04 -118.50
C GLN A 451 -8.40 100.94 -117.27
N GLN A 452 -7.76 100.57 -116.16
CA GLN A 452 -7.74 101.21 -114.83
C GLN A 452 -8.95 100.87 -113.93
N SER A 453 -8.78 100.39 -112.71
CA SER A 453 -7.66 100.60 -111.81
C SER A 453 -7.45 99.40 -110.89
N GLN A 454 -6.23 98.89 -110.94
CA GLN A 454 -5.61 98.20 -109.81
C GLN A 454 -5.60 99.10 -108.57
N LYS A 455 -5.47 98.44 -107.42
CA LYS A 455 -4.92 98.91 -106.13
C LYS A 455 -5.81 99.76 -105.22
N ALA A 456 -5.88 99.20 -104.00
CA ALA A 456 -5.88 99.82 -102.67
C ALA A 456 -7.23 99.61 -101.96
N SER A 457 -7.33 98.61 -101.08
CA SER A 457 -6.97 98.73 -99.64
C SER A 457 -7.87 99.78 -98.96
N HIS A 458 -8.57 99.53 -97.86
CA HIS A 458 -8.25 98.78 -96.67
C HIS A 458 -9.49 98.90 -95.75
N GLN A 459 -9.59 98.00 -94.76
CA GLN A 459 -10.05 98.31 -93.39
C GLN A 459 -11.54 98.64 -93.17
N GLU A 460 -12.22 98.22 -92.10
CA GLU A 460 -11.91 97.35 -90.96
C GLU A 460 -13.15 97.32 -90.03
N ILE A 461 -13.12 96.40 -89.06
CA ILE A 461 -13.67 96.54 -87.70
C ILE A 461 -15.20 96.48 -87.53
N SER A 462 -15.70 95.45 -86.83
CA SER A 462 -15.89 95.47 -85.35
C SER A 462 -16.84 94.35 -84.90
N LEU A 463 -16.42 93.40 -84.04
CA LEU A 463 -16.63 93.37 -82.56
C LEU A 463 -18.09 93.04 -82.15
N HIS A 464 -18.42 92.21 -81.14
CA HIS A 464 -17.67 91.89 -79.92
C HIS A 464 -18.35 90.79 -79.06
N HIS A 465 -17.52 90.13 -78.22
CA HIS A 465 -17.73 89.77 -76.79
C HIS A 465 -18.59 88.55 -76.38
N ARG A 466 -18.36 87.79 -75.28
CA ARG A 466 -17.25 87.55 -74.30
C ARG A 466 -17.84 86.69 -73.16
N ARG A 467 -17.12 85.71 -72.61
CA ARG A 467 -16.69 85.69 -71.18
C ARG A 467 -15.84 84.47 -70.82
N SER A 468 -14.77 84.81 -70.10
CA SER A 468 -13.81 83.98 -69.37
C SER A 468 -13.67 84.67 -68.00
N VAL A 469 -13.40 83.94 -66.92
CA VAL A 469 -12.64 84.43 -65.75
C VAL A 469 -11.84 83.27 -65.12
N LYS A 470 -10.59 83.56 -64.74
CA LYS A 470 -9.57 82.76 -64.03
C LYS A 470 -9.64 82.98 -62.51
N MET A 471 -8.88 82.22 -61.70
CA MET A 471 -7.85 82.74 -60.77
C MET A 471 -7.08 81.64 -59.98
N MET A 472 -5.76 81.83 -59.87
CA MET A 472 -4.77 81.50 -58.80
C MET A 472 -4.29 80.05 -58.49
N ASP A 473 -3.06 79.75 -58.94
CA ASP A 473 -1.79 79.60 -58.18
C ASP A 473 -1.70 78.79 -56.86
N LYS A 474 -0.95 77.67 -56.86
CA LYS A 474 0.37 77.47 -56.18
C LYS A 474 0.81 75.98 -56.15
N GLY A 475 2.04 75.72 -56.59
CA GLY A 475 2.98 74.88 -55.81
C GLY A 475 3.26 73.42 -56.23
N VAL A 476 4.54 73.20 -56.57
CA VAL A 476 5.39 72.01 -56.28
C VAL A 476 5.63 70.96 -57.41
N GLN A 477 6.76 71.19 -58.09
CA GLN A 477 7.88 70.28 -58.47
C GLN A 477 7.62 69.09 -59.42
N THR A 478 8.18 69.05 -60.66
CA THR A 478 9.56 68.64 -61.07
C THR A 478 10.02 67.30 -60.46
N VAL A 479 10.61 66.29 -61.16
CA VAL A 479 11.33 66.22 -62.44
C VAL A 479 11.75 64.75 -62.72
N LEU A 480 11.70 64.37 -64.01
CA LEU A 480 12.57 63.47 -64.81
C LEU A 480 13.05 62.06 -64.34
N ARG A 481 12.90 61.15 -65.33
CA ARG A 481 13.91 60.24 -65.95
C ARG A 481 14.02 58.77 -65.50
N LEU A 482 13.80 57.89 -66.50
CA LEU A 482 14.69 56.82 -67.01
C LEU A 482 15.35 55.94 -65.93
N LEU A 483 15.19 54.61 -65.90
CA LEU A 483 15.62 53.60 -66.86
C LEU A 483 15.46 52.21 -66.19
N ALA A 484 15.46 51.17 -67.02
CA ALA A 484 15.97 49.82 -66.74
C ALA A 484 15.09 48.80 -65.99
N ASP A 485 14.83 47.75 -66.77
CA ASP A 485 14.89 46.32 -66.45
C ASP A 485 13.63 45.57 -66.02
N ASP A 486 13.26 44.65 -66.93
CA ASP A 486 12.84 43.27 -66.74
C ASP A 486 11.66 42.97 -65.80
N VAL A 487 10.64 42.33 -66.36
CA VAL A 487 10.50 40.86 -66.25
C VAL A 487 9.25 40.44 -67.03
N ALA A 488 9.47 39.45 -67.89
CA ALA A 488 8.49 38.79 -68.70
C ALA A 488 7.79 37.63 -67.94
N THR A 489 6.61 37.29 -68.45
CA THR A 489 6.01 35.94 -68.55
C THR A 489 5.55 35.19 -67.29
N ALA A 490 4.22 35.09 -67.22
CA ALA A 490 3.41 33.88 -67.07
C ALA A 490 4.11 32.52 -66.83
N GLY A 491 3.57 31.78 -65.84
CA GLY A 491 2.90 30.51 -66.12
C GLY A 491 3.66 29.19 -65.92
N ARG A 492 3.04 28.32 -65.09
CA ARG A 492 3.01 26.85 -65.10
C ARG A 492 4.17 26.01 -64.52
N GLU A 493 3.78 25.29 -63.48
CA GLU A 493 3.76 23.82 -63.33
C GLU A 493 5.04 22.96 -63.48
N ARG A 494 5.21 22.17 -62.41
CA ARG A 494 5.59 20.73 -62.33
C ARG A 494 7.06 20.32 -62.09
N VAL A 495 7.22 19.77 -60.89
CA VAL A 495 7.67 18.38 -60.59
C VAL A 495 9.18 18.05 -60.60
N GLN A 496 9.55 17.43 -59.47
CA GLN A 496 10.61 16.44 -59.20
C GLN A 496 12.04 16.87 -58.80
N ASP A 497 12.30 16.47 -57.54
CA ASP A 497 13.41 15.62 -57.08
C ASP A 497 14.70 16.23 -56.50
N GLN A 498 14.86 15.85 -55.23
CA GLN A 498 16.07 15.31 -54.59
C GLN A 498 17.22 16.25 -54.15
N ASN A 499 17.36 16.25 -52.83
CA ASN A 499 18.59 16.05 -52.05
C ASN A 499 19.37 17.27 -51.52
N ARG A 500 19.53 17.19 -50.19
CA ARG A 500 20.68 17.53 -49.34
C ARG A 500 20.88 18.99 -48.89
N ALA A 501 20.53 19.16 -47.61
CA ALA A 501 21.45 19.53 -46.52
C ALA A 501 22.00 20.97 -46.51
N LEU A 502 21.55 21.78 -45.55
CA LEU A 502 22.22 22.06 -44.27
C LEU A 502 21.52 23.25 -43.57
N GLU A 503 21.38 23.09 -42.26
CA GLU A 503 21.53 24.11 -41.23
C GLU A 503 20.54 25.29 -41.07
N LEU A 504 20.06 25.34 -39.81
CA LEU A 504 19.92 26.51 -38.94
C LEU A 504 18.59 27.30 -38.92
N GLU A 505 18.13 27.43 -37.67
CA GLU A 505 17.11 28.33 -37.11
C GLU A 505 15.62 27.96 -37.29
N VAL A 506 15.14 27.14 -36.34
CA VAL A 506 13.73 27.13 -35.93
C VAL A 506 13.64 27.69 -34.52
N THR A 507 13.02 28.85 -34.42
CA THR A 507 12.46 29.41 -33.19
C THR A 507 11.31 28.52 -32.69
N PRO A 508 11.22 28.17 -31.39
CA PRO A 508 10.04 27.52 -30.87
C PRO A 508 8.97 28.57 -30.55
N SER A 509 7.80 28.44 -31.18
CA SER A 509 6.58 29.08 -30.67
C SER A 509 6.18 28.39 -29.38
N GLU A 510 6.55 29.02 -28.27
CA GLU A 510 5.94 28.84 -26.96
C GLU A 510 4.46 29.21 -27.05
N GLN A 511 3.56 28.22 -27.11
CA GLN A 511 2.18 28.29 -26.59
C GLN A 511 1.40 27.02 -26.91
N GLN A 512 1.79 25.89 -26.30
CA GLN A 512 0.89 24.76 -26.00
C GLN A 512 1.55 23.70 -25.08
N GLN A 513 2.33 24.17 -24.09
CA GLN A 513 2.82 23.37 -22.98
C GLN A 513 2.48 24.06 -21.65
N MET A 514 1.20 24.13 -21.33
CA MET A 514 0.72 24.54 -20.01
C MET A 514 -0.61 23.81 -19.80
N ASP A 515 -0.53 22.58 -19.27
CA ASP A 515 -1.59 21.94 -18.44
C ASP A 515 -1.30 20.48 -18.04
N MET A 516 -0.14 19.92 -18.40
CA MET A 516 0.24 18.57 -17.95
C MET A 516 0.88 18.56 -16.54
N LEU A 517 1.36 19.70 -16.05
CA LEU A 517 2.11 19.80 -14.79
C LEU A 517 1.27 19.46 -13.54
N PRO A 518 0.00 19.91 -13.42
CA PRO A 518 -0.85 19.56 -12.27
C PRO A 518 -1.17 18.07 -12.22
N TRP A 519 -1.38 17.45 -13.39
CA TRP A 519 -1.71 16.03 -13.50
C TRP A 519 -0.52 15.14 -13.10
N VAL A 520 0.68 15.45 -13.59
CA VAL A 520 1.92 14.73 -13.23
C VAL A 520 2.27 14.93 -11.73
N GLN A 521 1.94 16.08 -11.15
CA GLN A 521 2.10 16.30 -9.70
C GLN A 521 1.09 15.50 -8.87
N GLN A 522 -0.14 15.35 -9.35
CA GLN A 522 -1.17 14.55 -8.67
C GLN A 522 -0.81 13.06 -8.70
N GLU A 523 -0.40 12.53 -9.85
CA GLU A 523 0.00 11.13 -10.00
C GLU A 523 1.22 10.79 -9.12
N ASN A 524 2.20 11.70 -9.03
CA ASN A 524 3.34 11.54 -8.12
C ASN A 524 2.94 11.56 -6.63
N GLN A 525 1.90 12.33 -6.24
CA GLN A 525 1.40 12.30 -4.86
C GLN A 525 0.69 10.99 -4.54
N GLU A 526 -0.07 10.43 -5.48
CA GLU A 526 -0.74 9.15 -5.29
C GLU A 526 0.25 7.99 -5.17
N LEU A 527 1.28 7.96 -6.01
CA LEU A 527 2.38 6.99 -5.91
C LEU A 527 3.08 7.05 -4.55
N ARG A 528 3.37 8.25 -4.02
CA ARG A 528 3.98 8.40 -2.69
C ARG A 528 3.09 7.89 -1.56
N ARG A 529 1.77 8.13 -1.63
CA ARG A 529 0.81 7.61 -0.63
C ARG A 529 0.72 6.10 -0.69
N HIS A 530 0.71 5.52 -1.89
CA HIS A 530 0.67 4.07 -2.06
C HIS A 530 1.93 3.40 -1.50
N THR A 531 3.12 3.95 -1.78
CA THR A 531 4.38 3.45 -1.22
C THR A 531 4.40 3.58 0.31
N GLN A 532 3.92 4.68 0.88
CA GLN A 532 3.81 4.81 2.35
C GLN A 532 2.84 3.78 2.96
N GLN A 533 1.70 3.51 2.33
CA GLN A 533 0.78 2.48 2.80
C GLN A 533 1.39 1.07 2.72
N GLN A 534 2.20 0.79 1.70
CA GLN A 534 2.92 -0.48 1.60
C GLN A 534 4.00 -0.61 2.67
N CYS A 535 4.75 0.45 2.97
CA CYS A 535 5.73 0.44 4.07
C CYS A 535 5.04 0.18 5.42
N LEU A 536 3.92 0.84 5.70
CA LEU A 536 3.17 0.63 6.95
C LEU A 536 2.63 -0.80 7.08
N ARG A 537 2.18 -1.42 5.98
CA ARG A 537 1.75 -2.84 6.01
C ARG A 537 2.90 -3.82 6.20
N ILE A 538 4.12 -3.46 5.80
CA ILE A 538 5.32 -4.29 6.03
C ILE A 538 5.75 -4.18 7.50
N ASP A 539 5.61 -3.01 8.12
CA ASP A 539 5.95 -2.83 9.55
C ASP A 539 4.90 -3.44 10.51
N GLU A 540 3.69 -3.74 10.02
CA GLU A 540 2.63 -4.43 10.78
C GLU A 540 2.71 -5.98 10.71
N LEU A 541 3.57 -6.54 9.85
CA LEU A 541 3.82 -7.98 9.68
C LEU A 541 5.12 -8.39 10.40
#